data_AF-A0A936EMT4-F1
#
_entry.id   AF-A0A936EMT4-F1
#
_cell.length_a   1.000
_cell.length_b   1.000
_cell.length_c   1.000
_cell.angle_alpha   90.00
_cell.angle_beta   90.00
_cell.angle_gamma   90.00
#
_symmetry.space_group_name_H-M   'P 1'
#
loop_
_entity.id
_entity.type
_entity.pdbx_description
1 polymer ?
#
loop_
_entity_poly.entity_id
_entity_poly.type
_entity_poly.pdbx_seq_one_letter_code
_entity_poly.pdbx_strand_id
1 'polypeptide(L)'
;MFINHCHEKYQFQIVRYIHDRITGEFVNVGIIVYMPESRFLKSRFINKFSRISQFFIDVNGHSLLGALKQFDKEINIVSKDYQVMTFLKVFHLSKR
;
A
#
# COMPACT_ATOMS: atom_id res chain seq x y z
N MET A 1 12.10 -19.35 -17.02
CA MET A 1 12.77 -18.91 -15.78
C MET A 1 13.61 -17.69 -16.14
N PHE A 2 13.13 -16.48 -15.88
CA PHE A 2 13.93 -15.26 -16.02
C PHE A 2 13.94 -14.59 -14.66
N ILE A 3 14.99 -14.88 -13.90
CA ILE A 3 15.37 -14.10 -12.73
C ILE A 3 16.06 -12.87 -13.31
N ASN A 4 15.29 -11.80 -13.55
CA ASN A 4 15.91 -10.50 -13.72
C ASN A 4 16.47 -10.13 -12.34
N HIS A 5 17.79 -10.21 -12.25
CA HIS A 5 18.56 -9.74 -11.10
C HIS A 5 18.33 -8.23 -10.97
N CYS A 6 17.33 -7.84 -10.18
CA CYS A 6 17.12 -6.45 -9.81
C CYS A 6 18.06 -6.18 -8.62
N HIS A 7 19.25 -5.64 -8.92
CA HIS A 7 20.21 -5.19 -7.91
C HIS A 7 19.77 -3.88 -7.23
N GLU A 8 18.64 -3.29 -7.65
CA GLU A 8 18.15 -2.03 -7.11
C GLU A 8 17.60 -2.22 -5.69
N LYS A 9 18.03 -1.34 -4.78
CA LYS A 9 17.53 -1.36 -3.41
C LYS A 9 16.09 -0.84 -3.38
N TYR A 10 15.14 -1.72 -3.12
CA TYR A 10 13.78 -1.32 -2.83
C TYR A 10 13.60 -1.05 -1.34
N GLN A 11 12.83 -0.02 -1.03
CA GLN A 11 12.34 0.31 0.30
C GLN A 11 10.84 0.08 0.32
N PHE A 12 10.31 -0.40 1.44
CA PHE A 12 8.88 -0.55 1.60
C PHE A 12 8.44 -0.17 3.02
N GLN A 13 7.20 0.31 3.11
CA GLN A 13 6.54 0.60 4.37
C GLN A 13 5.17 -0.05 4.38
N ILE A 14 4.90 -0.81 5.44
CA ILE A 14 3.54 -1.31 5.73
C ILE A 14 2.78 -0.18 6.42
N VAL A 15 1.59 0.15 5.91
CA VAL A 15 0.70 1.13 6.53
C VAL A 15 -0.24 0.40 7.48
N ARG A 16 -0.29 0.87 8.73
CA ARG A 16 -1.07 0.26 9.82
C ARG A 16 -2.15 1.22 10.27
N TYR A 17 -3.37 0.69 10.42
CA TYR A 17 -4.43 1.37 11.16
C TYR A 17 -4.42 0.83 12.59
N ILE A 18 -4.23 1.73 13.56
CA ILE A 18 -4.31 1.42 14.98
C ILE A 18 -5.71 1.81 15.42
N HIS A 19 -6.50 0.83 15.83
CA HIS A 19 -7.88 1.07 16.24
C HIS A 19 -7.91 1.62 17.67
N ASP A 20 -7.27 0.92 18.60
CA ASP A 20 -7.11 1.32 19.98
C ASP A 20 -5.61 1.34 20.35
N ARG A 21 -5.15 2.49 20.84
CA ARG A 21 -3.75 2.71 21.21
C ARG A 21 -3.41 2.09 22.58
N ILE A 22 -4.41 1.79 23.40
CA ILE A 22 -4.25 1.22 24.74
C ILE A 22 -4.02 -0.28 24.63
N THR A 23 -4.85 -0.98 23.84
CA THR A 23 -4.69 -2.42 23.59
C THR A 23 -3.54 -2.73 22.63
N GLY A 24 -3.15 -1.75 21.80
CA GLY A 24 -2.13 -1.94 20.77
C GLY A 24 -2.65 -2.71 19.55
N GLU A 25 -3.97 -2.83 19.40
CA GLU A 25 -4.59 -3.49 18.25
C GLU A 25 -4.36 -2.70 16.95
N PHE A 26 -3.83 -3.39 15.95
CA PHE A 26 -3.61 -2.82 14.63
C PHE A 26 -3.94 -3.79 13.51
N VAL A 27 -4.26 -3.23 12.35
CA VAL A 27 -4.41 -3.98 11.10
C VAL A 27 -3.56 -3.35 10.00
N ASN A 28 -2.94 -4.18 9.19
CA ASN A 28 -2.23 -3.72 7.99
C ASN A 28 -3.25 -3.31 6.93
N VAL A 29 -3.24 -2.05 6.53
CA VAL A 29 -4.22 -1.47 5.59
C VAL A 29 -3.63 -1.14 4.23
N GLY A 30 -2.31 -1.17 4.10
CA GLY A 30 -1.66 -0.96 2.81
C GLY A 30 -0.16 -1.19 2.85
N ILE A 31 0.44 -1.04 1.68
CA ILE A 31 1.88 -1.10 1.46
C ILE A 31 2.29 0.02 0.50
N ILE A 32 3.43 0.63 0.75
CA ILE A 32 4.08 1.59 -0.12
C ILE A 32 5.45 1.02 -0.46
N VAL A 33 5.82 1.07 -1.74
CA VAL A 33 7.11 0.62 -2.27
C VAL A 33 7.78 1.79 -2.98
N TYR A 34 9.03 2.01 -2.66
CA TYR A 34 9.88 3.04 -3.26
C TYR A 34 11.19 2.42 -3.73
N MET A 35 11.60 2.72 -4.96
CA MET A 35 12.90 2.37 -5.51
C MET A 35 13.54 3.66 -6.02
N PRO A 36 14.55 4.21 -5.33
CA PRO A 36 15.13 5.51 -5.70
C PRO A 36 15.83 5.49 -7.05
N GLU A 37 16.49 4.38 -7.39
CA GLU A 37 17.29 4.23 -8.61
C GLU A 37 16.42 4.30 -9.87
N SER A 38 15.32 3.56 -9.90
CA SER A 38 14.33 3.58 -10.98
C SER A 38 13.29 4.70 -10.85
N ARG A 39 13.42 5.57 -9.85
CA ARG A 39 12.39 6.55 -9.45
C ARG A 39 11.01 5.90 -9.47
N PHE A 40 10.87 4.76 -8.82
CA PHE A 40 9.58 4.06 -8.77
C PHE A 40 8.95 4.28 -7.42
N LEU A 41 7.74 4.83 -7.39
CA LEU A 41 6.90 4.92 -6.20
C LEU A 41 5.56 4.28 -6.50
N LYS A 42 5.09 3.37 -5.64
CA LYS A 42 3.76 2.76 -5.79
C LYS A 42 3.15 2.41 -4.44
N SER A 43 1.83 2.57 -4.35
CA SER A 43 1.05 2.17 -3.19
C SER A 43 -0.01 1.14 -3.55
N ARG A 44 -0.47 0.42 -2.52
CA ARG A 44 -1.69 -0.38 -2.58
C ARG A 44 -2.36 -0.39 -1.22
N PHE A 45 -3.62 -0.03 -1.19
CA PHE A 45 -4.45 -0.04 0.03
C PHE A 45 -5.64 -0.97 -0.11
N ILE A 46 -6.19 -1.38 1.04
CA ILE A 46 -7.49 -2.05 1.09
C ILE A 46 -8.59 -1.10 0.63
N ASN A 47 -9.52 -1.64 -0.17
CA ASN A 47 -10.60 -0.87 -0.78
C ASN A 47 -12.00 -1.42 -0.46
N LYS A 48 -12.08 -2.48 0.36
CA LYS A 48 -13.34 -3.14 0.74
C LYS A 48 -13.54 -3.09 2.24
N PHE A 49 -14.70 -2.59 2.64
CA PHE A 49 -15.13 -2.51 4.03
C PHE A 49 -15.21 -3.89 4.68
N SER A 50 -15.63 -4.93 3.95
CA SER A 50 -15.75 -6.30 4.47
C SER A 50 -14.43 -6.89 5.00
N ARG A 51 -13.28 -6.38 4.55
CA ARG A 51 -11.96 -6.78 5.07
C ARG A 51 -11.55 -6.03 6.32
N ILE A 52 -12.23 -4.94 6.66
CA ILE A 52 -11.97 -4.09 7.84
C ILE A 52 -12.98 -4.41 8.93
N SER A 53 -14.26 -4.55 8.56
CA SER A 53 -15.37 -4.83 9.49
C SER A 53 -15.27 -6.20 10.14
N GLN A 54 -14.51 -7.14 9.56
CA GLN A 54 -14.17 -8.42 10.20
C GLN A 54 -13.23 -8.24 11.40
N PHE A 55 -12.46 -7.16 11.45
CA PHE A 55 -11.53 -6.90 12.55
C PHE A 55 -12.12 -5.99 13.62
N PHE A 56 -13.11 -5.15 13.29
CA PHE A 56 -13.68 -4.18 14.23
C PHE A 56 -15.19 -4.03 14.03
N ILE A 57 -15.95 -4.34 15.08
CA ILE A 57 -17.42 -4.34 15.09
C ILE A 57 -17.99 -2.90 15.12
N ASP A 58 -17.25 -1.93 15.67
CA ASP A 58 -17.71 -0.55 15.93
C ASP A 58 -17.00 0.55 15.11
N VAL A 59 -16.20 0.20 14.11
CA VAL A 59 -15.49 1.20 13.31
C VAL A 59 -16.40 1.77 12.23
N ASN A 60 -16.53 3.10 12.17
CA ASN A 60 -17.02 3.81 10.99
C ASN A 60 -16.02 3.69 9.83
N GLY A 61 -15.92 2.48 9.27
CA GLY A 61 -14.92 2.15 8.26
C GLY A 61 -15.18 2.82 6.92
N HIS A 62 -16.32 3.49 6.72
CA HIS A 62 -16.49 4.40 5.58
C HIS A 62 -15.52 5.58 5.67
N SER A 63 -15.35 6.19 6.85
CA SER A 63 -14.38 7.27 7.07
C SER A 63 -12.95 6.78 6.88
N LEU A 64 -12.62 5.59 7.39
CA LEU A 64 -11.30 4.98 7.18
C LEU A 64 -11.03 4.72 5.70
N LEU A 65 -11.98 4.12 4.97
CA LEU A 65 -11.82 3.89 3.53
C LEU A 65 -11.69 5.19 2.74
N GLY A 66 -12.42 6.24 3.13
CA GLY A 66 -12.27 7.57 2.55
C GLY A 66 -10.84 8.10 2.72
N ALA A 67 -10.30 8.02 3.95
CA ALA A 67 -8.94 8.44 4.25
C ALA A 67 -7.89 7.62 3.49
N LEU A 68 -8.03 6.29 3.44
CA LEU A 68 -7.12 5.41 2.70
C LEU A 68 -7.15 5.68 1.20
N LYS A 69 -8.34 5.93 0.63
CA LYS A 69 -8.50 6.29 -0.79
C LYS A 69 -7.86 7.63 -1.11
N GLN A 70 -8.03 8.63 -0.23
CA GLN A 70 -7.40 9.93 -0.40
C GLN A 70 -5.88 9.80 -0.31
N PHE A 71 -5.38 9.03 0.65
CA PHE A 71 -3.94 8.79 0.80
C PHE A 71 -3.32 8.06 -0.39
N ASP A 72 -4.01 7.03 -0.92
CA ASP A 72 -3.61 6.36 -2.17
C ASP A 72 -3.59 7.32 -3.36
N LYS A 73 -4.58 8.22 -3.46
CA LYS A 73 -4.63 9.25 -4.50
C LYS A 73 -3.43 10.18 -4.43
N GLU A 74 -3.07 10.69 -3.26
CA GLU A 74 -1.92 11.58 -3.10
C GLU A 74 -0.60 10.87 -3.45
N ILE A 75 -0.41 9.62 -3.02
CA ILE A 75 0.79 8.85 -3.40
C ILE A 75 0.83 8.62 -4.90
N ASN A 76 -0.31 8.34 -5.55
CA ASN A 76 -0.37 8.18 -7.00
C ASN A 76 -0.14 9.49 -7.76
N ILE A 77 -0.45 10.65 -7.19
CA ILE A 77 -0.09 11.95 -7.76
C ILE A 77 1.42 12.11 -7.74
N VAL A 78 2.05 11.93 -6.57
CA VAL A 78 3.51 12.02 -6.43
C VAL A 78 4.19 10.99 -7.32
N SER A 79 3.70 9.76 -7.38
CA SER A 79 4.24 8.69 -8.23
C SER A 79 4.38 9.08 -9.70
N LYS A 80 3.53 9.94 -10.24
CA LYS A 80 3.62 10.40 -11.63
C LYS A 80 4.90 11.17 -11.92
N ASP A 81 5.39 11.94 -10.94
CA ASP A 81 6.66 12.70 -11.07
C ASP A 81 7.89 11.77 -11.04
N TYR A 82 7.69 10.55 -10.55
CA TYR A 82 8.69 9.51 -10.43
C TYR A 82 8.68 8.60 -11.69
N GLN A 83 7.57 8.49 -12.44
CA GLN A 83 7.41 7.59 -13.59
C GLN A 83 8.12 8.00 -14.89
N VAL A 84 9.44 8.22 -14.86
CA VAL A 84 10.27 8.16 -16.08
C VAL A 84 10.92 6.77 -16.12
N MET A 85 10.29 5.86 -16.88
CA MET A 85 10.72 4.48 -17.19
C MET A 85 10.64 3.41 -16.08
N THR A 86 9.57 2.63 -16.09
CA THR A 86 9.57 1.18 -16.46
C THR A 86 8.24 0.55 -16.05
N PHE A 87 7.43 0.22 -17.06
CA PHE A 87 6.02 -0.14 -16.91
C PHE A 87 5.75 -1.61 -16.54
N LEU A 88 6.73 -2.42 -16.11
CA LEU A 88 6.52 -3.87 -16.06
C LEU A 88 7.12 -4.57 -14.82
N LYS A 89 6.24 -5.34 -14.15
CA LYS A 89 6.51 -6.53 -13.31
C LYS A 89 6.90 -6.36 -11.83
N VAL A 90 6.03 -5.78 -10.99
CA VAL A 90 6.15 -5.98 -9.52
C VAL A 90 4.99 -6.76 -8.89
N PHE A 91 3.83 -6.93 -9.55
CA PHE A 91 2.60 -7.35 -8.84
C PHE A 91 2.00 -8.73 -9.18
N HIS A 92 2.79 -9.72 -9.62
CA HIS A 92 2.26 -11.08 -9.81
C HIS A 92 2.33 -11.99 -8.57
N LEU A 93 2.68 -11.49 -7.39
CA LEU A 93 2.66 -12.30 -6.16
C LEU A 93 1.46 -11.91 -5.29
N SER A 94 0.33 -12.57 -5.54
CA SER A 94 -0.70 -12.94 -4.55
C SER A 94 -2.03 -13.24 -5.27
N LYS A 95 -2.03 -14.29 -6.09
CA LYS A 95 -3.20 -15.15 -6.26
C LYS A 95 -2.71 -16.58 -6.05
N ARG A 96 -2.81 -17.05 -4.82
CA ARG A 96 -3.13 -18.45 -4.56
C ARG A 96 -4.62 -18.48 -4.23
#